data_AF-A0A3M7MLY0-F1
#
_entry.id   AF-A0A3M7MLY0-F1
#
_cell.length_a   1.000
_cell.length_b   1.000
_cell.length_c   1.000
_cell.angle_alpha   90.00
_cell.angle_beta   90.00
_cell.angle_gamma   90.00
#
_symmetry.space_group_name_H-M   'P 1'
#
loop_
_entity.id
_entity.type
_entity.pdbx_description
1 polymer ?
#
loop_
_entity_poly.entity_id
_entity_poly.type
_entity_poly.pdbx_seq_one_letter_code
_entity_poly.pdbx_strand_id
1 'polypeptide(L)'
;MGYTEVIDLDEFMSALSFVRPTLESLTISAIPENDGVEYPPLTIRGSLKELAAFHSLKTFNVPFYLLIGPSVNLSKRMEEYLPRGLEFLTINDDLFEQQEFLWQDFQVFGLFESWLGTFHDSTPHLRGIALYLAKMDTEWNPPMRDKLRELCQRVGIQWLQSCFEHVGWKGEEAKVCDAVLAEGLDLEQVCDDEI
;
A
#
# COMPACT_ATOMS: atom_id res chain seq x y z
N MET A 1 29.32 -2.78 14.64
CA MET A 1 28.61 -3.96 14.10
C MET A 1 27.57 -3.40 13.16
N GLY A 2 27.76 -3.54 11.85
CA GLY A 2 26.84 -3.00 10.86
C GLY A 2 25.74 -4.03 10.61
N TYR A 3 24.58 -3.84 11.22
CA TYR A 3 23.38 -4.48 10.73
C TYR A 3 22.95 -3.67 9.51
N THR A 4 23.19 -4.21 8.31
CA THR A 4 22.44 -3.76 7.14
C THR A 4 21.22 -4.65 7.08
N GLU A 5 20.08 -4.08 7.47
CA GLU A 5 18.80 -4.77 7.43
C GLU A 5 18.31 -4.75 5.99
N VAL A 6 18.62 -5.84 5.27
CA VAL A 6 18.23 -6.04 3.89
C VAL A 6 16.85 -6.69 3.86
N ILE A 7 15.88 -6.06 3.20
CA ILE A 7 14.60 -6.67 2.85
C ILE A 7 14.75 -7.22 1.42
N ASP A 8 14.82 -8.54 1.28
CA ASP A 8 14.87 -9.22 -0.02
C ASP A 8 13.46 -9.62 -0.46
N LEU A 9 12.90 -8.85 -1.40
CA LEU A 9 11.57 -9.07 -1.94
C LEU A 9 11.50 -10.30 -2.83
N ASP A 10 12.59 -10.70 -3.49
CA ASP A 10 12.57 -11.90 -4.34
C ASP A 10 12.53 -13.16 -3.46
N GLU A 11 13.25 -13.17 -2.32
CA GLU A 11 13.15 -14.22 -1.31
C GLU A 11 11.74 -14.28 -0.69
N PHE A 12 11.17 -13.13 -0.35
CA PHE A 12 9.80 -13.03 0.13
C PHE A 12 8.78 -13.61 -0.87
N MET A 13 8.88 -13.25 -2.15
CA MET A 13 7.99 -13.78 -3.18
C MET A 13 8.16 -15.28 -3.42
N SER A 14 9.41 -15.79 -3.35
CA SER A 14 9.71 -17.22 -3.41
C SER A 14 9.04 -17.97 -2.26
N ALA A 15 9.10 -17.42 -1.05
CA ALA A 15 8.44 -17.98 0.12
C ALA A 15 6.92 -18.04 -0.06
N LEU A 16 6.28 -17.07 -0.71
CA LEU A 16 4.83 -17.08 -0.96
C LEU A 16 4.39 -17.99 -2.12
N SER A 17 5.32 -18.56 -2.89
CA SER A 17 5.01 -19.32 -4.10
C SER A 17 4.08 -20.53 -3.87
N PHE A 18 4.13 -21.17 -2.70
CA PHE A 18 3.32 -22.35 -2.39
C PHE A 18 1.84 -22.03 -2.13
N VAL A 19 1.52 -20.82 -1.66
CA VAL A 19 0.14 -20.35 -1.46
C VAL A 19 -0.42 -19.57 -2.65
N ARG A 20 0.42 -19.29 -3.66
CA ARG A 20 0.06 -18.52 -4.86
C ARG A 20 -1.32 -18.85 -5.46
N PRO A 21 -1.74 -20.12 -5.65
CA PRO A 21 -3.03 -20.41 -6.28
C PRO A 21 -4.24 -20.10 -5.39
N THR A 22 -4.06 -19.95 -4.07
CA THR A 22 -5.15 -19.82 -3.10
C THR A 22 -5.10 -18.54 -2.27
N LEU A 23 -4.03 -17.73 -2.40
CA LEU A 23 -3.87 -16.51 -1.62
C LEU A 23 -4.83 -15.44 -2.15
N GLU A 24 -5.88 -15.15 -1.39
CA GLU A 24 -6.90 -14.13 -1.73
C GLU A 24 -6.63 -12.76 -1.11
N SER A 25 -5.95 -12.73 0.04
CA SER A 25 -5.60 -11.50 0.75
C SER A 25 -4.15 -11.56 1.22
N LEU A 26 -3.42 -10.46 1.03
CA LEU A 26 -2.05 -10.28 1.48
C LEU A 26 -1.91 -8.92 2.16
N THR A 27 -1.46 -8.93 3.41
CA THR A 27 -1.08 -7.72 4.14
C THR A 27 0.40 -7.80 4.48
N ILE A 28 1.15 -6.79 4.06
CA ILE A 28 2.54 -6.58 4.46
C ILE A 28 2.55 -5.37 5.40
N SER A 29 3.02 -5.58 6.62
CA SER A 29 3.22 -4.52 7.61
C SER A 29 4.66 -4.57 8.13
N ALA A 30 5.16 -3.43 8.53
CA ALA A 30 6.51 -3.30 9.07
C ALA A 30 6.54 -2.24 10.17
N ILE A 31 6.70 -2.72 11.40
CA ILE A 31 6.80 -1.87 12.58
C ILE A 31 8.27 -1.78 12.97
N PRO A 32 8.92 -0.62 12.86
CA PRO A 32 10.27 -0.47 13.39
C PRO A 32 10.27 -0.68 14.90
N GLU A 33 11.20 -1.50 15.39
CA GLU A 33 11.49 -1.54 16.83
C GLU A 33 12.25 -0.25 17.20
N ASN A 34 11.67 0.57 18.08
CA ASN A 34 12.21 1.88 18.46
C ASN A 34 12.89 1.79 19.84
N ASP A 35 14.21 1.96 19.90
CA ASP A 35 14.99 2.08 21.14
C ASP A 35 15.40 3.53 21.46
N GLY A 36 14.88 4.51 20.72
CA GLY A 36 15.18 5.93 20.86
C GLY A 36 16.37 6.42 20.01
N VAL A 37 16.94 5.57 19.16
CA VAL A 37 18.02 5.91 18.22
C VAL A 37 17.47 6.01 16.79
N GLU A 38 18.10 6.88 15.98
CA GLU A 38 17.87 7.01 14.55
C GLU A 38 17.79 5.63 13.87
N TYR A 39 16.75 5.42 13.06
CA TYR A 39 16.53 4.13 12.41
C TYR A 39 17.68 3.79 11.45
N PRO A 40 18.21 2.56 11.49
CA PRO A 40 19.25 2.18 10.55
C PRO A 40 18.70 2.22 9.12
N PRO A 41 19.51 2.62 8.13
CA PRO A 41 19.07 2.63 6.74
C PRO A 41 18.76 1.20 6.28
N LEU A 42 17.52 0.97 5.85
CA LEU A 42 17.11 -0.30 5.25
C LEU A 42 17.66 -0.42 3.82
N THR A 43 17.89 -1.64 3.34
CA THR A 43 18.19 -1.86 1.93
C THR A 43 17.16 -2.79 1.33
N ILE A 44 16.37 -2.31 0.37
CA ILE A 44 15.48 -3.19 -0.41
C ILE A 44 16.27 -3.82 -1.56
N ARG A 45 16.12 -5.13 -1.71
CA ARG A 45 16.55 -5.89 -2.89
C ARG A 45 15.36 -6.59 -3.53
N GLY A 46 15.50 -6.88 -4.81
CA GLY A 46 14.45 -7.56 -5.58
C GLY A 46 13.24 -6.67 -5.88
N SER A 47 12.11 -7.30 -6.16
CA SER A 47 10.85 -6.60 -6.43
C SER A 47 9.63 -7.48 -6.17
N LEU A 48 8.47 -6.87 -5.95
CA LEU A 48 7.19 -7.56 -5.88
C LEU A 48 6.63 -8.01 -7.24
N LYS A 49 7.44 -8.03 -8.32
CA LYS A 49 6.96 -8.30 -9.69
C LYS A 49 6.25 -9.66 -9.82
N GLU A 50 6.66 -10.65 -9.03
CA GLU A 50 6.04 -11.97 -9.07
C GLU A 50 4.61 -11.97 -8.53
N LEU A 51 4.21 -10.92 -7.80
CA LEU A 51 2.85 -10.76 -7.29
C LEU A 51 1.83 -10.67 -8.42
N ALA A 52 2.23 -10.19 -9.60
CA ALA A 52 1.39 -10.19 -10.80
C ALA A 52 0.88 -11.60 -11.19
N ALA A 53 1.58 -12.67 -10.78
CA ALA A 53 1.19 -14.06 -11.02
C ALA A 53 0.19 -14.63 -9.98
N PHE A 54 -0.21 -13.85 -8.97
CA PHE A 54 -1.12 -14.27 -7.91
C PHE A 54 -2.56 -13.97 -8.34
N HIS A 55 -3.07 -14.77 -9.27
CA HIS A 55 -4.37 -14.56 -9.91
C HIS A 55 -5.57 -14.56 -8.95
N SER A 56 -5.44 -15.23 -7.80
CA SER A 56 -6.49 -15.31 -6.77
C SER A 56 -6.46 -14.13 -5.80
N LEU A 57 -5.40 -13.31 -5.81
CA LEU A 57 -5.23 -12.19 -4.88
C LEU A 57 -6.19 -11.06 -5.23
N LYS A 58 -7.12 -10.79 -4.32
CA LYS A 58 -8.16 -9.75 -4.42
C LYS A 58 -7.84 -8.54 -3.57
N THR A 59 -7.25 -8.75 -2.39
CA THR A 59 -6.92 -7.66 -1.46
C THR A 59 -5.42 -7.61 -1.22
N PHE A 60 -4.82 -6.44 -1.40
CA PHE A 60 -3.41 -6.22 -1.14
C PHE A 60 -3.20 -4.98 -0.29
N ASN A 61 -2.61 -5.14 0.89
CA ASN A 61 -2.19 -4.06 1.77
C ASN A 61 -0.65 -4.05 1.83
N VAL A 62 -0.03 -2.91 1.50
CA VAL A 62 1.41 -2.81 1.34
C VAL A 62 1.94 -1.44 1.75
N PRO A 63 3.15 -1.36 2.33
CA PRO A 63 3.80 -0.08 2.56
C PRO A 63 4.20 0.59 1.25
N PHE A 64 4.03 1.92 1.16
CA PHE A 64 4.46 2.75 0.04
C PHE A 64 5.87 2.40 -0.42
N TYR A 65 6.75 2.24 0.56
CA TYR A 65 8.16 1.99 0.35
C TYR A 65 8.45 0.65 -0.35
N LEU A 66 7.68 -0.41 -0.05
CA LEU A 66 7.85 -1.72 -0.70
C LEU A 66 7.21 -1.76 -2.09
N LEU A 67 6.16 -0.97 -2.32
CA LEU A 67 5.48 -0.89 -3.60
C LEU A 67 6.29 -0.10 -4.64
N ILE A 68 6.84 1.04 -4.24
CA ILE A 68 7.55 1.97 -5.15
C ILE A 68 9.06 1.71 -5.16
N GLY A 69 9.61 1.35 -4.00
CA GLY A 69 11.04 1.23 -3.77
C GLY A 69 11.72 2.55 -3.34
N PRO A 70 13.05 2.54 -3.15
CA PRO A 70 13.84 3.67 -2.66
C PRO A 70 13.89 4.88 -3.60
N SER A 71 13.64 4.66 -4.89
CA SER A 71 13.57 5.71 -5.90
C SER A 71 12.44 5.41 -6.86
N VAL A 72 11.71 6.46 -7.26
CA VAL A 72 10.72 6.34 -8.32
C VAL A 72 11.47 6.09 -9.63
N ASN A 73 11.37 4.86 -10.11
CA ASN A 73 11.76 4.56 -11.48
C ASN A 73 10.53 4.73 -12.37
N LEU A 74 10.44 5.86 -13.08
CA LEU A 74 9.31 6.15 -13.98
C LEU A 74 9.19 5.16 -15.16
N SER A 75 10.20 4.32 -15.40
CA SER A 75 10.08 3.20 -16.36
C SER A 75 9.42 1.96 -15.74
N LYS A 76 9.38 1.86 -14.41
CA LYS A 76 8.62 0.81 -13.72
C LYS A 76 7.14 1.19 -13.74
N ARG A 77 6.34 0.24 -14.18
CA ARG A 77 4.90 0.38 -14.38
C ARG A 77 4.18 -0.36 -13.27
N MET A 78 3.25 0.28 -12.55
CA MET A 78 2.53 -0.42 -11.47
C MET A 78 1.77 -1.65 -12.00
N GLU A 79 1.41 -1.63 -13.29
CA GLU A 79 0.85 -2.76 -14.03
C GLU A 79 1.72 -4.04 -14.00
N GLU A 80 3.03 -3.91 -13.79
CA GLU A 80 3.96 -5.03 -13.77
C GLU A 80 4.01 -5.76 -12.41
N TYR A 81 3.50 -5.13 -11.35
CA TYR A 81 3.61 -5.64 -9.98
C TYR A 81 2.26 -6.05 -9.40
N LEU A 82 1.16 -5.49 -9.91
CA LEU A 82 -0.17 -5.73 -9.36
C LEU A 82 -0.88 -6.89 -10.09
N PRO A 83 -1.51 -7.82 -9.36
CA PRO A 83 -2.22 -8.94 -9.98
C PRO A 83 -3.49 -8.48 -10.69
N ARG A 84 -3.82 -9.14 -11.81
CA ARG A 84 -5.06 -8.86 -12.57
C ARG A 84 -6.34 -9.10 -11.76
N GLY A 85 -6.28 -9.97 -10.76
CA GLY A 85 -7.39 -10.31 -9.86
C GLY A 85 -7.63 -9.28 -8.75
N LEU A 86 -6.75 -8.27 -8.62
CA LEU A 86 -6.82 -7.30 -7.52
C LEU A 86 -8.12 -6.51 -7.59
N GLU A 87 -8.86 -6.52 -6.48
CA GLU A 87 -10.09 -5.75 -6.25
C GLU A 87 -9.84 -4.54 -5.35
N PHE A 88 -8.97 -4.68 -4.34
CA PHE A 88 -8.72 -3.64 -3.34
C PHE A 88 -7.22 -3.48 -3.07
N LEU A 89 -6.73 -2.24 -3.19
CA LEU A 89 -5.36 -1.87 -2.85
C LEU A 89 -5.38 -0.93 -1.64
N THR A 90 -4.71 -1.31 -0.56
CA THR A 90 -4.44 -0.44 0.58
C THR A 90 -2.96 -0.12 0.62
N ILE A 91 -2.63 1.17 0.75
CA ILE A 91 -1.24 1.61 0.84
C ILE A 91 -1.05 2.29 2.18
N ASN A 92 -0.08 1.79 2.94
CA ASN A 92 0.27 2.33 4.24
C ASN A 92 1.64 3.03 4.22
N ASP A 93 1.94 3.77 5.30
CA ASP A 93 3.23 4.44 5.48
C ASP A 93 4.12 3.78 6.53
N ASP A 94 3.98 2.46 6.68
CA ASP A 94 5.02 1.68 7.33
C ASP A 94 6.35 1.93 6.60
N LEU A 95 7.44 1.86 7.36
CA LEU A 95 8.79 2.18 6.90
C LEU A 95 9.05 3.68 6.60
N PHE A 96 8.10 4.59 6.85
CA PHE A 96 8.29 6.02 6.58
C PHE A 96 9.53 6.62 7.26
N GLU A 97 9.75 6.27 8.52
CA GLU A 97 10.84 6.86 9.32
C GLU A 97 12.20 6.21 9.08
N GLN A 98 12.25 5.06 8.40
CA GLN A 98 13.47 4.30 8.20
C GLN A 98 14.34 4.81 7.06
N GLN A 99 13.91 5.79 6.27
CA GLN A 99 14.65 6.24 5.09
C GLN A 99 14.47 7.69 4.63
N GLU A 100 15.52 8.19 3.98
CA GLU A 100 15.45 9.32 3.04
C GLU A 100 14.86 8.82 1.71
N PHE A 101 13.57 9.08 1.47
CA PHE A 101 12.97 8.81 0.15
C PHE A 101 13.64 9.70 -0.90
N LEU A 102 14.05 9.11 -2.03
CA LEU A 102 14.59 9.87 -3.17
C LEU A 102 13.50 10.36 -4.13
N TRP A 103 12.24 10.18 -3.77
CA TRP A 103 11.09 10.57 -4.57
C TRP A 103 10.32 11.73 -3.95
N GLN A 104 9.72 12.52 -4.83
CA GLN A 104 8.86 13.65 -4.49
C GLN A 104 7.39 13.23 -4.66
N ASP A 105 6.47 13.81 -3.88
CA ASP A 105 5.06 13.39 -3.84
C ASP A 105 4.40 13.42 -5.22
N PHE A 106 4.73 14.40 -6.07
CA PHE A 106 4.19 14.47 -7.42
C PHE A 106 4.68 13.35 -8.34
N GLN A 107 5.88 12.78 -8.10
CA GLN A 107 6.39 11.66 -8.88
C GLN A 107 5.58 10.41 -8.56
N VAL A 108 5.25 10.21 -7.28
CA VAL A 108 4.37 9.12 -6.85
C VAL A 108 2.95 9.32 -7.35
N PHE A 109 2.41 10.55 -7.25
CA PHE A 109 1.11 10.87 -7.85
C PHE A 109 1.10 10.55 -9.36
N GLY A 110 2.16 10.90 -10.08
CA GLY A 110 2.30 10.58 -11.51
C GLY A 110 2.28 9.08 -11.81
N LEU A 111 2.81 8.23 -10.91
CA LEU A 111 2.69 6.77 -11.03
C LEU A 111 1.23 6.32 -10.92
N PHE A 112 0.48 6.84 -9.95
CA PHE A 112 -0.96 6.55 -9.83
C PHE A 112 -1.75 7.06 -11.02
N GLU A 113 -1.49 8.29 -11.46
CA GLU A 113 -2.18 8.87 -12.62
C GLU A 113 -1.93 8.05 -13.89
N SER A 114 -0.69 7.65 -14.13
CA SER A 114 -0.35 6.78 -15.27
C SER A 114 -1.04 5.42 -15.18
N TRP A 115 -0.98 4.77 -14.01
CA TRP A 115 -1.58 3.44 -13.83
C TRP A 115 -3.10 3.47 -13.91
N LEU A 116 -3.75 4.39 -13.19
CA LEU A 116 -5.20 4.55 -13.18
C LEU A 116 -5.74 5.01 -14.55
N GLY A 117 -4.91 5.62 -15.40
CA GLY A 117 -5.25 5.87 -16.79
C GLY A 117 -5.41 4.60 -17.64
N THR A 118 -4.76 3.49 -17.26
CA THR A 118 -4.74 2.22 -18.02
C THR A 118 -5.05 0.98 -17.16
N PHE A 119 -5.71 1.16 -16.01
CA PHE A 119 -5.91 0.07 -15.05
C PHE A 119 -6.81 -1.04 -15.61
N HIS A 120 -7.76 -0.73 -16.48
CA HIS A 120 -8.62 -1.74 -17.11
C HIS A 120 -7.84 -2.81 -17.90
N ASP A 121 -6.65 -2.48 -18.40
CA ASP A 121 -5.82 -3.44 -19.14
C ASP A 121 -5.00 -4.35 -18.21
N SER A 122 -4.67 -3.86 -17.00
CA SER A 122 -3.73 -4.47 -16.07
C SER A 122 -4.38 -5.04 -14.81
N THR A 123 -5.24 -4.27 -14.15
CA THR A 123 -5.98 -4.63 -12.94
C THR A 123 -7.48 -4.38 -13.13
N PRO A 124 -8.15 -5.10 -14.06
CA PRO A 124 -9.53 -4.81 -14.49
C PRO A 124 -10.58 -4.95 -13.39
N HIS A 125 -10.28 -5.71 -12.33
CA HIS A 125 -11.21 -5.95 -11.23
C HIS A 125 -11.04 -4.94 -10.10
N LEU A 126 -10.13 -3.96 -10.23
CA LEU A 126 -9.88 -2.97 -9.20
C LEU A 126 -11.13 -2.13 -8.97
N ARG A 127 -11.58 -2.12 -7.72
CA ARG A 127 -12.81 -1.46 -7.26
C ARG A 127 -12.52 -0.40 -6.22
N GLY A 128 -11.48 -0.57 -5.41
CA GLY A 128 -11.18 0.36 -4.33
C GLY A 128 -9.69 0.59 -4.09
N ILE A 129 -9.36 1.81 -3.70
CA ILE A 129 -8.04 2.20 -3.20
C ILE A 129 -8.21 2.88 -1.85
N ALA A 130 -7.37 2.51 -0.89
CA ALA A 130 -7.26 3.13 0.43
C ALA A 130 -5.83 3.64 0.66
N LEU A 131 -5.72 4.79 1.35
CA LEU A 131 -4.48 5.23 1.97
C LEU A 131 -4.63 5.20 3.49
N TYR A 132 -3.62 4.63 4.16
CA TYR A 132 -3.49 4.61 5.61
C TYR A 132 -2.17 5.27 6.00
N LEU A 133 -2.21 6.57 6.32
CA LEU A 133 -1.01 7.37 6.53
C LEU A 133 -0.98 7.91 7.96
N ALA A 134 -0.24 7.24 8.85
CA ALA A 134 -0.08 7.63 10.24
C ALA A 134 1.06 8.64 10.47
N LYS A 135 2.06 8.66 9.58
CA LYS A 135 3.33 9.39 9.70
C LYS A 135 3.58 10.35 8.53
N MET A 136 3.06 10.07 7.34
CA MET A 136 3.20 10.87 6.10
C MET A 136 2.19 12.00 5.96
N ASP A 137 1.72 12.59 7.06
CA ASP A 137 0.65 13.59 7.02
C ASP A 137 1.07 14.91 6.37
N THR A 138 2.36 15.23 6.42
CA THR A 138 2.88 16.49 5.87
C THR A 138 3.20 16.39 4.38
N GLU A 139 3.79 15.27 3.96
CA GLU A 139 4.20 14.96 2.59
C GLU A 139 2.98 14.65 1.72
N TRP A 140 2.16 13.69 2.17
CA TRP A 140 0.87 13.38 1.57
C TRP A 140 -0.23 14.18 2.26
N ASN A 141 -0.09 15.51 2.23
CA ASN A 141 -1.05 16.43 2.83
C ASN A 141 -2.47 16.30 2.24
N PRO A 142 -3.49 16.89 2.90
CA PRO A 142 -4.88 16.79 2.44
C PRO A 142 -5.08 17.16 0.96
N PRO A 143 -4.48 18.25 0.41
CA PRO A 143 -4.57 18.54 -1.01
C PRO A 143 -4.06 17.42 -1.95
N MET A 144 -2.99 16.70 -1.58
CA MET A 144 -2.50 15.58 -2.40
C MET A 144 -3.44 14.38 -2.32
N ARG A 145 -3.97 14.08 -1.12
CA ARG A 145 -4.97 13.03 -0.91
C ARG A 145 -6.25 13.31 -1.68
N ASP A 146 -6.69 14.56 -1.69
CA ASP A 146 -7.87 15.02 -2.45
C ASP A 146 -7.65 14.81 -3.96
N LYS A 147 -6.47 15.13 -4.49
CA LYS A 147 -6.15 14.85 -5.91
C LYS A 147 -6.23 13.37 -6.25
N LEU A 148 -5.71 12.50 -5.37
CA LEU A 148 -5.77 11.04 -5.62
C LEU A 148 -7.22 10.53 -5.51
N ARG A 149 -8.01 11.06 -4.56
CA ARG A 149 -9.45 10.78 -4.44
C ARG A 149 -10.20 11.18 -5.70
N GLU A 150 -10.01 12.41 -6.19
CA GLU A 150 -10.61 12.90 -7.43
C GLU A 150 -10.21 12.03 -8.63
N LEU A 151 -8.95 11.62 -8.70
CA LEU A 151 -8.46 10.70 -9.73
C LEU A 151 -9.20 9.35 -9.68
N CYS A 152 -9.34 8.74 -8.50
CA CYS A 152 -10.07 7.48 -8.31
C CYS A 152 -11.54 7.62 -8.75
N GLN A 153 -12.22 8.67 -8.29
CA GLN A 153 -13.60 8.95 -8.65
C GLN A 153 -13.78 9.14 -10.16
N ARG A 154 -12.86 9.85 -10.82
CA ARG A 154 -12.87 10.08 -12.27
C ARG A 154 -12.83 8.78 -13.08
N VAL A 155 -12.16 7.74 -12.56
CA VAL A 155 -12.03 6.44 -13.23
C VAL A 155 -12.98 5.37 -12.67
N GLY A 156 -13.92 5.75 -11.79
CA GLY A 156 -14.93 4.86 -11.23
C GLY A 156 -14.42 3.92 -10.14
N ILE A 157 -13.29 4.24 -9.50
CA ILE A 157 -12.73 3.50 -8.36
C ILE A 157 -13.18 4.16 -7.07
N GLN A 158 -13.64 3.34 -6.12
CA GLN A 158 -14.02 3.78 -4.78
C GLN A 158 -12.78 4.25 -4.02
N TRP A 159 -12.86 5.45 -3.45
CA TRP A 159 -11.89 5.90 -2.47
C TRP A 159 -12.35 5.44 -1.09
N LEU A 160 -11.54 4.59 -0.45
CA LEU A 160 -11.81 4.05 0.88
C LEU A 160 -10.98 4.87 1.86
N GLN A 161 -11.60 5.89 2.45
CA GLN A 161 -10.94 6.72 3.46
C GLN A 161 -10.83 5.93 4.76
N SER A 162 -9.61 5.75 5.28
CA SER A 162 -9.45 5.30 6.67
C SER A 162 -9.47 6.53 7.58
N CYS A 163 -10.47 6.59 8.46
CA CYS A 163 -10.57 7.60 9.50
C CYS A 163 -9.59 7.25 10.63
N PHE A 164 -8.34 7.68 10.56
CA PHE A 164 -7.44 7.59 11.72
C PHE A 164 -6.62 8.87 11.87
N GLU A 165 -7.29 9.92 12.33
CA GLU A 165 -6.61 10.92 13.14
C GLU A 165 -6.38 10.31 14.54
N HIS A 166 -5.12 10.07 14.90
CA HIS A 166 -4.61 10.04 16.29
C HIS A 166 -4.64 8.80 17.21
N VAL A 167 -4.90 7.55 16.77
CA VAL A 167 -4.86 6.42 17.73
C VAL A 167 -3.81 5.38 17.37
N GLY A 168 -2.79 5.24 18.24
CA GLY A 168 -1.76 4.22 18.15
C GLY A 168 -2.37 2.83 18.20
N TRP A 169 -2.11 2.04 17.16
CA TRP A 169 -2.71 0.73 16.96
C TRP A 169 -2.35 -0.28 18.05
N LYS A 170 -3.38 -0.89 18.64
CA LYS A 170 -3.32 -2.22 19.27
C LYS A 170 -4.10 -3.19 18.38
N GLY A 171 -3.51 -4.34 18.05
CA GLY A 171 -3.90 -5.25 16.95
C GLY A 171 -5.29 -5.90 16.94
N GLU A 172 -6.28 -5.39 17.68
CA GLU A 172 -7.69 -5.84 17.56
C GLU A 172 -8.52 -4.93 16.64
N GLU A 173 -8.21 -3.63 16.55
CA GLU A 173 -8.95 -2.64 15.73
C GLU A 173 -8.68 -2.79 14.21
N ALA A 174 -7.50 -3.31 13.85
CA ALA A 174 -7.14 -3.66 12.48
C ALA A 174 -8.14 -4.62 11.81
N LYS A 175 -8.73 -5.53 12.60
CA LYS A 175 -9.69 -6.53 12.10
C LYS A 175 -11.01 -5.92 11.65
N VAL A 176 -11.41 -4.80 12.28
CA VAL A 176 -12.65 -4.11 11.93
C VAL A 176 -12.46 -3.41 10.59
N CYS A 177 -11.34 -2.71 10.39
CA CYS A 177 -11.04 -2.09 9.11
C CYS A 177 -10.81 -3.13 7.99
N ASP A 178 -10.10 -4.21 8.26
CA ASP A 178 -9.93 -5.30 7.29
C ASP A 178 -11.28 -5.94 6.91
N ALA A 179 -12.23 -6.04 7.85
CA ALA A 179 -13.58 -6.53 7.57
C ALA A 179 -14.39 -5.52 6.74
N VAL A 180 -14.35 -4.23 7.09
CA VAL A 180 -15.07 -3.17 6.37
C VAL A 180 -14.52 -2.99 4.94
N LEU A 181 -13.20 -3.05 4.77
CA LEU A 181 -12.54 -3.02 3.47
C LEU A 181 -12.80 -4.30 2.65
N ALA A 182 -12.86 -5.48 3.29
CA ALA A 182 -13.21 -6.73 2.62
C ALA A 182 -14.68 -6.79 2.16
N GLU A 183 -15.59 -6.11 2.86
CA GLU A 183 -17.02 -6.03 2.49
C GLU A 183 -17.34 -4.84 1.57
N GLY A 184 -16.38 -3.96 1.28
CA GLY A 184 -16.58 -2.78 0.44
C GLY A 184 -17.52 -1.74 1.05
N LEU A 185 -17.64 -1.76 2.38
CA LEU A 185 -18.49 -0.84 3.14
C LEU A 185 -17.78 0.50 3.31
N ASP A 186 -18.58 1.57 3.38
CA ASP A 186 -18.07 2.91 3.65
C ASP A 186 -17.73 3.03 5.13
N LEU A 187 -16.47 3.31 5.45
CA LEU A 187 -15.96 3.37 6.83
C LEU A 187 -16.66 4.48 7.64
N GLU A 188 -17.16 5.53 6.98
CA GLU A 188 -17.94 6.59 7.65
C GLU A 188 -19.24 6.05 8.29
N GLN A 189 -19.86 5.01 7.74
CA GLN A 189 -21.08 4.43 8.32
C GLN A 189 -20.81 3.51 9.51
N VAL A 190 -19.60 2.97 9.64
CA VAL A 190 -19.26 1.98 10.68
C VAL A 190 -18.70 2.65 11.93
N CYS A 191 -18.02 3.79 11.78
CA CYS A 191 -17.48 4.55 12.90
C CYS A 191 -18.54 5.37 13.69
N ASP A 192 -19.75 5.57 13.13
CA ASP A 192 -20.83 6.30 13.81
C ASP A 192 -21.65 5.44 14.81
N ASP A 193 -21.51 4.11 14.78
CA ASP A 193 -22.27 3.19 15.65
C ASP A 193 -21.54 2.83 16.97
N GLU A 194 -20.33 3.36 17.23
CA GLU A 194 -19.57 3.13 18.48
C GLU A 194 -19.17 4.43 19.23
N ILE A 195 -20.09 5.40 19.36
CA ILE A 195 -19.99 6.51 20.33
C ILE A 195 -21.08 6.42 21.41
#